data_AF-A0A7L4QHR2-F1
#
_entry.id   AF-A0A7L4QHR2-F1
#
_cell.length_a   1.000
_cell.length_b   1.000
_cell.length_c   1.000
_cell.angle_alpha   90.00
_cell.angle_beta   90.00
_cell.angle_gamma   90.00
#
_symmetry.space_group_name_H-M   'P 1'
#
loop_
_entity.id
_entity.type
_entity.pdbx_description
1 polymer ?
#
loop_
_entity_poly.entity_id
_entity_poly.type
_entity_poly.pdbx_seq_one_letter_code
_entity_poly.pdbx_strand_id
1 'polypeptide(L)'
;VECNSQDVKKILQEERVHNAIITIKEPVTLTDIFEVLDSSLEYKRAIIVGTKGDLPGSKEGLERLQKHVNNFKIIPVSAINLVNLDILPSEIFSILGIIRVYTRSPGGELDNEAMPMKIDSTALDAAKKVHKNLYKNFKFARVWGESAKFDGQRVGPEHVLRDGDIIEIHI
;
A
#
# COMPACT_ATOMS: atom_id res chain seq x y z
N VAL A 1 8.53 13.02 -28.56
CA VAL A 1 7.08 12.83 -28.37
C VAL A 1 6.53 12.36 -29.70
N GLU A 2 6.38 11.06 -29.89
CA GLU A 2 5.96 10.44 -31.16
C GLU A 2 4.49 9.99 -31.08
N CYS A 3 3.59 10.86 -30.66
CA CYS A 3 2.16 10.58 -30.69
C CYS A 3 1.45 11.75 -31.36
N ASN A 4 0.91 11.51 -32.55
CA ASN A 4 0.08 12.49 -33.25
C ASN A 4 -1.39 12.31 -32.83
N SER A 5 -2.14 13.39 -32.82
CA SER A 5 -3.59 13.41 -32.54
C SER A 5 -4.39 12.43 -33.42
N GLN A 6 -3.91 12.15 -34.64
CA GLN A 6 -4.53 11.21 -35.56
C GLN A 6 -4.40 9.75 -35.08
N ASP A 7 -3.25 9.38 -34.53
CA ASP A 7 -3.01 8.02 -34.04
C ASP A 7 -3.89 7.73 -32.83
N VAL A 8 -3.97 8.69 -31.90
CA VAL A 8 -4.85 8.63 -30.73
C VAL A 8 -6.32 8.49 -31.14
N LYS A 9 -6.76 9.28 -32.14
CA LYS A 9 -8.13 9.20 -32.64
C LYS A 9 -8.44 7.82 -33.25
N LYS A 10 -7.48 7.23 -33.97
CA LYS A 10 -7.64 5.90 -34.57
C LYS A 10 -7.80 4.82 -33.50
N ILE A 11 -6.96 4.84 -32.47
CA ILE A 11 -7.02 3.92 -31.34
C ILE A 11 -8.38 4.00 -30.64
N LEU A 12 -8.86 5.21 -30.33
CA LEU A 12 -10.16 5.39 -29.71
C LEU A 12 -11.32 4.85 -30.57
N GLN A 13 -11.24 5.01 -31.89
CA GLN A 13 -12.26 4.49 -32.80
C GLN A 13 -12.26 2.96 -32.86
N GLU A 14 -11.08 2.32 -32.84
CA GLU A 14 -10.94 0.86 -32.78
C GLU A 14 -11.52 0.30 -31.48
N GLU A 15 -11.30 0.99 -30.35
CA GLU A 15 -11.88 0.68 -29.04
C GLU A 15 -13.35 1.15 -28.88
N ARG A 16 -14.01 1.54 -29.98
CA ARG A 16 -15.43 1.96 -30.02
C ARG A 16 -15.77 3.20 -29.17
N VAL A 17 -14.79 4.04 -28.88
CA VAL A 17 -14.97 5.34 -28.20
C VAL A 17 -15.10 6.44 -29.24
N HIS A 18 -16.34 6.83 -29.54
CA HIS A 18 -16.62 7.85 -30.57
C HIS A 18 -16.57 9.29 -30.06
N ASN A 19 -16.82 9.51 -28.77
CA ASN A 19 -16.85 10.83 -28.14
C ASN A 19 -16.11 10.78 -26.80
N ALA A 20 -15.00 11.51 -26.67
CA ALA A 20 -14.23 11.61 -25.44
C ALA A 20 -13.49 12.96 -25.36
N ILE A 21 -13.24 13.42 -24.13
CA ILE A 21 -12.33 14.54 -23.84
C ILE A 21 -11.08 13.93 -23.21
N ILE A 22 -9.96 13.98 -23.92
CA ILE A 22 -8.67 13.49 -23.41
C ILE A 22 -7.87 14.67 -22.89
N THR A 23 -7.38 14.56 -21.65
CA THR A 23 -6.47 15.55 -21.05
C THR A 23 -5.14 14.86 -20.74
N ILE A 24 -4.09 15.26 -21.45
CA ILE A 24 -2.73 14.74 -21.26
C ILE A 24 -1.97 15.73 -20.37
N LYS A 25 -1.60 15.30 -19.15
CA LYS A 25 -0.90 16.15 -18.18
C LYS A 25 0.63 15.98 -18.21
N GLU A 26 1.10 14.90 -18.81
CA GLU A 26 2.52 14.54 -18.91
C GLU A 26 2.82 13.92 -20.28
N PRO A 27 4.08 13.87 -20.73
CA PRO A 27 4.41 13.18 -21.98
C PRO A 27 4.02 11.71 -21.93
N VAL A 28 3.17 11.28 -22.87
CA VAL A 28 2.68 9.89 -22.98
C VAL A 28 3.06 9.27 -24.33
N THR A 29 3.08 7.94 -24.36
CA THR A 29 3.24 7.08 -25.54
C THR A 29 1.88 6.52 -25.99
N LEU A 30 1.82 5.94 -27.20
CA LEU A 30 0.59 5.27 -27.67
C LEU A 30 0.23 4.07 -26.79
N THR A 31 1.23 3.37 -26.24
CA THR A 31 1.05 2.25 -25.32
C THR A 31 0.33 2.70 -24.06
N ASP A 32 0.69 3.85 -23.48
CA ASP A 32 0.03 4.38 -22.29
C ASP A 32 -1.46 4.66 -22.54
N ILE A 33 -1.81 5.08 -23.76
CA ILE A 33 -3.21 5.32 -24.16
C ILE A 33 -3.99 4.00 -24.26
N PHE A 34 -3.39 2.96 -24.86
CA PHE A 34 -3.99 1.63 -24.88
C PHE A 34 -4.17 1.06 -23.46
N GLU A 35 -3.16 1.21 -22.60
CA GLU A 35 -3.19 0.73 -21.22
C GLU A 35 -4.31 1.40 -20.41
N VAL A 36 -4.59 2.69 -20.64
CA VAL A 36 -5.69 3.42 -19.99
C VAL A 36 -7.07 2.97 -20.51
N LEU A 37 -7.18 2.53 -21.76
CA LEU A 37 -8.43 2.05 -22.33
C LEU A 37 -8.76 0.62 -21.90
N ASP A 38 -7.74 -0.18 -21.61
CA ASP A 38 -7.92 -1.54 -21.11
C ASP A 38 -8.33 -1.56 -19.63
N SER A 39 -9.64 -1.61 -19.41
CA SER A 39 -10.22 -1.74 -18.06
C SER A 39 -9.82 -3.02 -17.30
N SER A 40 -9.21 -4.01 -17.96
CA SER A 40 -8.71 -5.22 -17.32
C SER A 40 -7.28 -5.09 -16.79
N LEU A 41 -6.56 -4.02 -17.17
CA LEU A 41 -5.20 -3.76 -16.74
C LEU A 41 -5.18 -3.24 -15.29
N GLU A 42 -4.61 -4.01 -14.38
CA GLU A 42 -4.39 -3.60 -12.99
C GLU A 42 -2.89 -3.48 -12.68
N TYR A 43 -2.45 -2.29 -12.28
CA TYR A 43 -1.10 -2.11 -11.74
C TYR A 43 -1.05 -2.52 -10.28
N LYS A 44 -0.27 -3.57 -10.00
CA LYS A 44 -0.03 -4.06 -8.64
C LYS A 44 1.37 -3.68 -8.20
N ARG A 45 1.49 -3.31 -6.92
CA ARG A 45 2.78 -3.11 -6.28
C ARG A 45 3.47 -4.47 -6.14
N ALA A 46 4.76 -4.54 -6.44
CA ALA A 46 5.52 -5.79 -6.45
C ALA A 46 6.91 -5.64 -5.83
N ILE A 47 7.40 -6.73 -5.24
CA ILE A 47 8.77 -6.90 -4.76
C ILE A 47 9.35 -8.10 -5.49
N ILE A 48 10.62 -8.02 -5.87
CA ILE A 48 11.36 -9.13 -6.46
C ILE A 48 12.14 -9.84 -5.37
N VAL A 49 11.85 -11.12 -5.16
CA VAL A 49 12.58 -11.96 -4.20
C VAL A 49 13.62 -12.79 -4.96
N GLY A 50 14.89 -12.38 -4.85
CA GLY A 50 16.01 -13.05 -5.48
C GLY A 50 16.44 -14.27 -4.67
N THR A 51 15.89 -15.45 -4.96
CA THR A 51 16.17 -16.67 -4.21
C THR A 51 17.55 -17.28 -4.53
N LYS A 52 17.95 -18.30 -3.74
CA LYS A 52 19.19 -19.08 -3.91
C LYS A 52 20.48 -18.25 -3.77
N GLY A 53 20.50 -17.29 -2.84
CA GLY A 53 21.67 -16.48 -2.53
C GLY A 53 22.92 -17.27 -2.09
N ASP A 54 22.76 -18.54 -1.73
CA ASP A 54 23.81 -19.49 -1.36
C ASP A 54 24.62 -20.05 -2.55
N LEU A 55 24.12 -19.96 -3.78
CA LEU A 55 24.83 -20.53 -4.93
C LEU A 55 26.07 -19.69 -5.32
N PRO A 56 27.16 -20.33 -5.78
CA PRO A 56 28.29 -19.62 -6.37
C PRO A 56 27.83 -18.72 -7.54
N GLY A 57 28.32 -17.48 -7.58
CA GLY A 57 27.90 -16.49 -8.58
C GLY A 57 26.57 -15.77 -8.27
N SER A 58 25.92 -16.04 -7.13
CA SER A 58 24.68 -15.36 -6.72
C SER A 58 24.83 -13.84 -6.65
N LYS A 59 25.99 -13.34 -6.19
CA LYS A 59 26.31 -11.91 -6.15
C LYS A 59 26.32 -11.26 -7.54
N GLU A 60 26.98 -11.90 -8.50
CA GLU A 60 27.03 -11.42 -9.89
C GLU A 60 25.63 -11.44 -10.53
N GLY A 61 24.85 -12.49 -10.25
CA GLY A 61 23.45 -12.58 -10.67
C GLY A 61 22.59 -11.45 -10.08
N LEU A 62 22.77 -11.12 -8.81
CA LEU A 62 22.09 -10.02 -8.15
C LEU A 62 22.48 -8.67 -8.77
N GLU A 63 23.76 -8.41 -9.01
CA GLU A 63 24.22 -7.19 -9.67
C GLU A 63 23.63 -7.05 -11.09
N ARG A 64 23.55 -8.15 -11.85
CA ARG A 64 22.91 -8.15 -13.17
C ARG A 64 21.42 -7.83 -13.06
N LEU A 65 20.73 -8.40 -12.09
CA LEU A 65 19.30 -8.14 -11.85
C LEU A 65 19.07 -6.67 -11.47
N GLN A 66 19.88 -6.13 -10.57
CA GLN A 66 19.81 -4.72 -10.14
C GLN A 66 20.10 -3.74 -11.29
N LYS A 67 20.93 -4.12 -12.27
CA LYS A 67 21.17 -3.28 -13.46
C LYS A 67 19.99 -3.24 -14.44
N HIS A 68 19.18 -4.31 -14.49
CA HIS A 68 18.05 -4.40 -15.43
C HIS A 68 16.73 -3.96 -14.81
N VAL A 69 16.62 -3.98 -13.48
CA VAL A 69 15.39 -3.64 -12.78
C VAL A 69 15.63 -2.50 -11.80
N ASN A 70 15.15 -1.31 -12.18
CA ASN A 70 15.28 -0.10 -11.37
C ASN A 70 13.99 0.28 -10.62
N ASN A 71 12.84 -0.25 -11.05
CA ASN A 71 11.52 0.20 -10.58
C ASN A 71 10.94 -0.66 -9.45
N PHE A 72 11.59 -1.78 -9.11
CA PHE A 72 11.12 -2.70 -8.09
C PHE A 72 12.19 -2.89 -7.02
N LYS A 73 11.73 -3.00 -5.77
CA LYS A 73 12.60 -3.40 -4.66
C LYS A 73 13.02 -4.86 -4.87
N ILE A 74 14.32 -5.12 -4.81
CA ILE A 74 14.88 -6.47 -4.91
C ILE A 74 15.38 -6.88 -3.52
N ILE A 75 14.90 -8.02 -3.02
CA ILE A 75 15.33 -8.63 -1.76
C ILE A 75 16.02 -9.95 -2.08
N PRO A 76 17.36 -10.03 -1.99
CA PRO A 76 18.07 -11.29 -2.14
C PRO A 76 17.88 -12.14 -0.89
N VAL A 77 17.51 -13.41 -1.06
CA VAL A 77 17.28 -14.34 0.04
C VAL A 77 18.03 -15.65 -0.18
N SER A 78 18.42 -16.29 0.93
CA SER A 78 18.85 -17.69 0.92
C SER A 78 18.02 -18.45 1.93
N ALA A 79 17.25 -19.43 1.44
CA ALA A 79 16.41 -20.25 2.31
C ALA A 79 17.24 -21.22 3.17
N ILE A 80 18.38 -21.67 2.66
CA ILE A 80 19.29 -22.58 3.38
C ILE A 80 20.01 -21.83 4.50
N ASN A 81 20.53 -20.64 4.18
CA ASN A 81 21.31 -19.84 5.14
C ASN A 81 20.43 -18.90 5.97
N LEU A 82 19.11 -18.94 5.80
CA LEU A 82 18.13 -18.07 6.46
C LEU A 82 18.44 -16.57 6.33
N VAL A 83 18.99 -16.16 5.18
CA VAL A 83 19.37 -14.77 4.93
C VAL A 83 18.16 -14.00 4.39
N ASN A 84 17.85 -12.88 5.04
CA ASN A 84 16.80 -11.91 4.66
C ASN A 84 15.37 -12.48 4.58
N LEU A 85 15.11 -13.65 5.16
CA LEU A 85 13.75 -14.21 5.22
C LEU A 85 12.90 -13.52 6.30
N ASP A 86 13.54 -13.09 7.39
CA ASP A 86 12.96 -12.40 8.53
C ASP A 86 12.41 -11.01 8.18
N ILE A 87 13.02 -10.32 7.21
CA ILE A 87 12.58 -9.01 6.75
C ILE A 87 11.44 -9.06 5.71
N LEU A 88 11.19 -10.21 5.08
CA LEU A 88 10.17 -10.30 4.01
C LEU A 88 8.77 -9.88 4.50
N PRO A 89 8.27 -10.33 5.67
CA PRO A 89 6.95 -9.92 6.13
C PRO A 89 6.81 -8.40 6.30
N SER A 90 7.79 -7.73 6.92
CA SER A 90 7.73 -6.28 7.12
C SER A 90 7.76 -5.52 5.80
N GLU A 91 8.55 -5.99 4.84
CA GLU A 91 8.64 -5.42 3.49
C GLU A 91 7.34 -5.59 2.70
N ILE A 92 6.67 -6.74 2.83
CA ILE A 92 5.36 -6.99 2.22
C ILE A 92 4.30 -6.04 2.82
N PHE A 93 4.29 -5.86 4.14
CA PHE A 93 3.35 -4.92 4.77
C PHE A 93 3.61 -3.48 4.33
N SER A 94 4.88 -3.09 4.26
CA SER A 94 5.32 -1.77 3.81
C SER A 94 4.86 -1.48 2.37
N ILE A 95 5.11 -2.40 1.42
CA ILE A 95 4.70 -2.17 0.03
C ILE A 95 3.17 -2.19 -0.14
N LEU A 96 2.45 -2.99 0.65
CA LEU A 96 0.99 -2.99 0.64
C LEU A 96 0.40 -1.72 1.29
N GLY A 97 1.22 -0.91 1.97
CA GLY A 97 0.78 0.25 2.73
C GLY A 97 -0.22 -0.15 3.81
N ILE A 98 0.07 -1.24 4.53
CA ILE A 98 -0.75 -1.77 5.61
C ILE A 98 -0.11 -1.42 6.95
N ILE A 99 -0.91 -0.85 7.85
CA ILE A 99 -0.56 -0.59 9.25
C ILE A 99 -1.36 -1.55 10.15
N ARG A 100 -0.78 -1.92 11.29
CA ARG A 100 -1.39 -2.72 12.34
C ARG A 100 -1.90 -1.78 13.41
N VAL A 101 -3.20 -1.79 13.66
CA VAL A 101 -3.82 -1.01 14.73
C VAL A 101 -4.42 -1.99 15.72
N TYR A 102 -4.07 -1.87 16.99
CA TYR A 102 -4.59 -2.72 18.05
C TYR A 102 -5.80 -2.05 18.70
N THR A 103 -6.84 -2.81 18.98
CA THR A 103 -8.03 -2.28 19.63
C THR A 103 -8.00 -2.58 21.12
N ARG A 104 -8.51 -1.64 21.91
CA ARG A 104 -8.71 -1.79 23.35
C ARG A 104 -10.13 -1.37 23.72
N SER A 105 -10.79 -2.17 24.56
CA SER A 105 -12.09 -1.78 25.11
C SER A 105 -11.92 -0.75 26.23
N PRO A 106 -12.85 0.22 26.40
CA PRO A 106 -12.80 1.19 27.50
C PRO A 106 -12.65 0.51 28.88
N GLY A 107 -11.50 0.72 29.53
CA GLY A 107 -11.18 0.10 30.82
C GLY A 107 -10.88 -1.41 30.78
N GLY A 108 -10.83 -2.00 29.59
CA GLY A 108 -10.47 -3.40 29.37
C GLY A 108 -9.00 -3.58 28.98
N GLU A 109 -8.68 -4.82 28.63
CA GLU A 109 -7.35 -5.22 28.13
C GLU A 109 -7.19 -4.93 26.63
N LEU A 110 -5.93 -4.91 26.21
CA LEU A 110 -5.54 -4.84 24.81
C LEU A 110 -5.94 -6.13 24.10
N ASP A 111 -6.52 -6.04 22.91
CA ASP A 111 -6.74 -7.21 22.08
C ASP A 111 -5.40 -7.78 21.58
N ASN A 112 -5.29 -9.10 21.54
CA ASN A 112 -4.09 -9.78 21.06
C ASN A 112 -3.95 -9.69 19.53
N GLU A 113 -5.07 -9.53 18.81
CA GLU A 113 -5.07 -9.46 17.36
C GLU A 113 -5.03 -8.00 16.85
N ALA A 114 -4.10 -7.75 15.92
CA ALA A 114 -4.04 -6.46 15.24
C ALA A 114 -5.11 -6.37 14.16
N MET A 115 -5.78 -5.23 14.09
CA MET A 115 -6.65 -4.88 12.99
C MET A 115 -5.83 -4.27 11.84
N PRO A 116 -5.73 -4.91 10.66
CA PRO A 116 -4.95 -4.37 9.55
C PRO A 116 -5.69 -3.19 8.92
N MET A 117 -5.04 -2.04 8.78
CA MET A 117 -5.62 -0.85 8.17
C MET A 117 -4.73 -0.34 7.03
N LYS A 118 -5.26 0.47 6.13
CA LYS A 118 -4.42 1.14 5.12
C LYS A 118 -3.65 2.27 5.79
N ILE A 119 -2.49 2.60 5.26
CA ILE A 119 -1.81 3.86 5.60
C ILE A 119 -2.78 5.03 5.41
N ASP A 120 -2.61 6.06 6.24
CA ASP A 120 -3.49 7.24 6.31
C ASP A 120 -4.92 6.97 6.78
N SER A 121 -5.23 5.77 7.28
CA SER A 121 -6.53 5.52 7.92
C SER A 121 -6.70 6.35 9.19
N THR A 122 -7.92 6.81 9.41
CA THR A 122 -8.26 7.67 10.55
C THR A 122 -8.82 6.88 11.73
N ALA A 123 -8.90 7.53 12.90
CA ALA A 123 -9.59 7.01 14.08
C ALA A 123 -11.06 6.65 13.78
N LEU A 124 -11.73 7.42 12.92
CA LEU A 124 -13.09 7.13 12.50
C LEU A 124 -13.19 5.91 11.57
N ASP A 125 -12.20 5.72 10.68
CA ASP A 125 -12.10 4.51 9.85
C ASP A 125 -11.89 3.26 10.72
N ALA A 126 -11.09 3.37 11.78
CA ALA A 126 -10.93 2.31 12.76
C ALA A 126 -12.26 1.97 13.44
N ALA A 127 -13.00 2.98 13.89
CA ALA A 127 -14.34 2.78 14.47
C ALA A 127 -15.31 2.10 13.50
N LYS A 128 -15.29 2.48 12.22
CA LYS A 128 -16.09 1.85 11.16
C LYS A 128 -15.73 0.39 10.94
N LYS A 129 -14.43 0.07 10.98
CA LYS A 129 -13.93 -1.28 10.78
C LYS A 129 -14.28 -2.20 11.95
N VAL A 130 -14.25 -1.69 13.19
CA VAL A 130 -14.67 -2.43 14.37
C VAL A 130 -16.18 -2.68 14.34
N HIS A 131 -17.00 -1.62 14.27
CA HIS A 131 -18.46 -1.81 14.22
C HIS A 131 -19.21 -0.56 13.75
N LYS A 132 -20.30 -0.75 12.99
CA LYS A 132 -21.16 0.36 12.48
C LYS A 132 -21.69 1.28 13.60
N ASN A 133 -21.95 0.74 14.80
CA ASN A 133 -22.43 1.54 15.93
C ASN A 133 -21.37 2.50 16.48
N LEU A 134 -20.10 2.07 16.49
CA LEU A 134 -18.98 2.90 16.95
C LEU A 134 -18.73 4.05 15.99
N TYR A 135 -18.83 3.79 14.68
CA TYR A 135 -18.74 4.82 13.65
C TYR A 135 -19.83 5.88 13.78
N LYS A 136 -21.10 5.46 13.93
CA LYS A 136 -22.25 6.39 13.97
C LYS A 136 -22.26 7.28 15.22
N ASN A 137 -21.79 6.76 16.35
CA ASN A 137 -21.85 7.44 17.64
C ASN A 137 -20.47 7.91 18.11
N PHE A 138 -19.46 7.96 17.24
CA PHE A 138 -18.10 8.31 17.61
C PHE A 138 -18.03 9.68 18.31
N LYS A 139 -17.55 9.73 19.56
CA LYS A 139 -17.29 10.99 20.28
C LYS A 139 -15.81 11.37 20.24
N PHE A 140 -14.94 10.42 20.53
CA PHE A 140 -13.48 10.56 20.49
C PHE A 140 -12.83 9.18 20.57
N ALA A 141 -11.53 9.12 20.34
CA ALA A 141 -10.71 7.96 20.68
C ALA A 141 -9.58 8.35 21.62
N ARG A 142 -9.03 7.38 22.35
CA ARG A 142 -7.72 7.48 22.98
C ARG A 142 -6.73 6.65 22.19
N VAL A 143 -5.53 7.19 21.99
CA VAL A 143 -4.47 6.52 21.24
C VAL A 143 -3.21 6.40 22.08
N TRP A 144 -2.53 5.25 21.97
CA TRP A 144 -1.18 5.00 22.46
C TRP A 144 -0.33 4.56 21.28
N GLY A 145 0.87 5.11 21.13
CA GLY A 145 1.75 4.84 19.99
C GLY A 145 2.28 6.11 19.34
N GLU A 146 2.98 5.96 18.22
CA GLU A 146 3.74 7.04 17.58
C GLU A 146 2.86 8.13 16.96
N SER A 147 1.58 7.87 16.68
CA SER A 147 0.69 8.92 16.19
C SER A 147 0.24 9.88 17.29
N ALA A 148 0.31 9.45 18.56
CA ALA A 148 -0.05 10.25 19.70
C ALA A 148 1.16 11.05 20.22
N LYS A 149 0.91 12.25 20.74
CA LYS A 149 1.91 13.09 21.42
C LYS A 149 2.27 12.54 22.80
N PHE A 150 1.35 11.84 23.43
CA PHE A 150 1.51 11.20 24.73
C PHE A 150 0.50 10.05 24.85
N ASP A 151 0.81 9.09 25.71
CA ASP A 151 -0.02 7.91 25.92
C ASP A 151 -1.45 8.25 26.37
N GLY A 152 -2.42 7.65 25.69
CA GLY A 152 -3.84 7.86 25.97
C GLY A 152 -4.34 9.24 25.52
N GLN A 153 -3.65 9.89 24.58
CA GLN A 153 -4.08 11.16 24.01
C GLN A 153 -5.51 11.02 23.47
N ARG A 154 -6.39 11.94 23.88
CA ARG A 154 -7.72 12.09 23.29
C ARG A 154 -7.60 12.70 21.91
N VAL A 155 -8.11 12.01 20.90
CA VAL A 155 -8.07 12.40 19.49
C VAL A 155 -9.47 12.47 18.87
N GLY A 156 -9.59 13.29 17.83
CA GLY A 156 -10.81 13.41 17.03
C GLY A 156 -10.92 12.36 15.93
N PRO A 157 -12.01 12.38 15.14
CA PRO A 157 -12.27 11.40 14.08
C PRO A 157 -11.20 11.40 12.98
N GLU A 158 -10.66 12.57 12.62
CA GLU A 158 -9.67 12.76 11.53
C GLU A 158 -8.23 12.44 11.93
N HIS A 159 -8.00 11.96 13.15
CA HIS A 159 -6.65 11.62 13.60
C HIS A 159 -6.12 10.43 12.82
N VAL A 160 -4.99 10.62 12.13
CA VAL A 160 -4.35 9.59 11.31
C VAL A 160 -3.56 8.64 12.21
N LEU A 161 -3.85 7.35 12.09
CA LEU A 161 -3.20 6.29 12.84
C LEU A 161 -1.88 5.85 12.19
N ARG A 162 -1.00 5.28 13.00
CA ARG A 162 0.29 4.70 12.59
C ARG A 162 0.37 3.22 12.92
N ASP A 163 1.33 2.54 12.31
CA ASP A 163 1.61 1.13 12.59
C ASP A 163 2.00 0.94 14.05
N GLY A 164 1.37 -0.03 14.71
CA GLY A 164 1.56 -0.33 16.12
C GLY A 164 0.68 0.48 17.08
N ASP A 165 -0.11 1.45 16.59
CA ASP A 165 -1.00 2.23 17.46
C ASP A 165 -2.05 1.35 18.14
N ILE A 166 -2.33 1.67 19.40
CA ILE A 166 -3.46 1.14 20.16
C ILE A 166 -4.56 2.19 20.18
N ILE A 167 -5.80 1.81 19.88
CA ILE A 167 -6.97 2.70 19.89
C ILE A 167 -8.07 2.19 20.83
N GLU A 168 -8.58 3.08 21.66
CA GLU A 168 -9.76 2.89 22.50
C GLU A 168 -10.86 3.88 22.06
N ILE A 169 -11.97 3.36 21.54
CA ILE A 169 -13.04 4.17 20.95
C ILE A 169 -14.12 4.48 21.98
N HIS A 170 -14.54 5.74 22.05
CA HIS A 170 -15.60 6.22 22.93
C HIS A 170 -16.81 6.73 22.13
N ILE A 171 -18.00 6.25 22.50
CA ILE A 171 -19.30 6.67 21.92
C ILE A 171 -20.15 7.47 22.90
#